data_AF-A0A959NDS9-F1
#
_entry.id   AF-A0A959NDS9-F1
#
_cell.length_a   1.000
_cell.length_b   1.000
_cell.length_c   1.000
_cell.angle_alpha   90.00
_cell.angle_beta   90.00
_cell.angle_gamma   90.00
#
_symmetry.space_group_name_H-M   'P 1'
#
loop_
_entity.id
_entity.type
_entity.pdbx_description
1 polymer ?
#
loop_
_entity_poly.entity_id
_entity_poly.type
_entity_poly.pdbx_seq_one_letter_code
_entity_poly.pdbx_strand_id
1 'polypeptide(L)'
;TQIPTHCPVCEEELFYPDEEVAIYCINNLCPAQIKGSIEHFASRGAMDIEGLGESIVNQFVDLGLLKSYVDIYSLFNKREELINIERFGEKSVINLLNAIEKSKDKPFEKILFALGIRFVGTGVAKKLANHFENIENLINATPDEIEAVPEIGPRIAESVKKFFNIPKN
;
A
#
# COMPACT_ATOMS: atom_id res chain seq x y z
N THR A 1 7.78 29.25 -9.55
CA THR A 1 8.44 27.95 -9.29
C THR A 1 8.23 27.09 -10.51
N GLN A 2 9.29 26.53 -11.09
CA GLN A 2 9.19 25.66 -12.27
C GLN A 2 8.64 24.30 -11.85
N ILE A 3 7.72 23.73 -12.63
CA ILE A 3 7.21 22.38 -12.41
C ILE A 3 8.37 21.40 -12.69
N PRO A 4 8.74 20.52 -11.74
CA PRO A 4 9.84 19.58 -11.95
C PRO A 4 9.44 18.58 -13.03
N THR A 5 10.36 18.24 -13.95
CA THR A 5 10.18 17.19 -14.97
C THR A 5 10.62 15.80 -14.51
N HIS A 6 11.46 15.76 -13.48
CA HIS A 6 11.98 14.53 -12.89
C HIS A 6 11.67 14.48 -11.39
N CYS A 7 11.53 13.28 -10.86
CA CYS A 7 11.25 13.05 -9.46
C CYS A 7 12.42 13.56 -8.60
N PRO A 8 12.19 14.40 -7.57
CA PRO A 8 13.27 14.91 -6.73
C PRO A 8 13.88 13.86 -5.79
N VAL A 9 13.37 12.62 -5.80
CA VAL A 9 13.82 11.53 -4.93
C VAL A 9 14.55 10.44 -5.71
N CYS A 10 14.01 10.01 -6.85
CA CYS A 10 14.60 8.93 -7.66
C CYS A 10 15.04 9.37 -9.06
N GLU A 11 14.89 10.65 -9.40
CA GLU A 11 15.32 11.25 -10.66
C GLU A 11 14.65 10.70 -11.93
N GLU A 12 13.67 9.80 -11.81
CA GLU A 12 12.88 9.31 -12.95
C GLU A 12 11.93 10.37 -13.51
N GLU A 13 11.61 10.26 -14.81
CA GLU A 13 10.64 11.13 -15.48
C GLU A 13 9.26 11.05 -14.80
N LEU A 14 8.67 12.22 -14.57
CA LEU A 14 7.35 12.32 -13.94
C LEU A 14 6.23 12.10 -14.96
N PHE A 15 5.16 11.42 -14.52
CA PHE A 15 3.95 11.25 -15.30
C PHE A 15 2.97 12.39 -15.05
N TYR A 16 2.48 12.97 -16.14
CA TYR A 16 1.49 14.05 -16.19
C TYR A 16 0.21 13.51 -16.83
N PRO A 17 -0.80 13.13 -16.04
CA PRO A 17 -2.08 12.73 -16.60
C PRO A 17 -2.78 13.94 -17.22
N ASP A 18 -3.28 13.81 -18.45
CA ASP A 18 -3.90 14.91 -19.22
C ASP A 18 -5.07 15.59 -18.49
N GLU A 19 -5.80 14.83 -17.66
CA GLU A 19 -7.00 15.29 -16.96
C GLU A 19 -6.77 15.61 -15.47
N GLU A 20 -5.51 15.68 -15.02
CA GLU A 20 -5.20 15.89 -13.61
C GLU A 20 -4.14 16.98 -13.37
N VAL A 21 -4.34 17.76 -12.31
CA VAL A 21 -3.36 18.76 -11.87
C VAL A 21 -2.17 18.10 -11.16
N ALA A 22 -2.37 16.91 -10.61
CA ALA A 22 -1.37 16.19 -9.86
C ALA A 22 -0.34 15.53 -10.79
N ILE A 23 0.91 15.51 -10.33
CA ILE A 23 2.05 14.94 -11.04
C ILE A 23 2.57 13.76 -10.24
N TYR A 24 2.89 12.65 -10.91
CA TYR A 24 3.17 11.39 -10.25
C TYR A 24 4.54 10.84 -10.61
N CYS A 25 5.25 10.32 -9.60
CA CYS A 25 6.34 9.38 -9.84
C CYS A 25 5.73 7.98 -9.96
N ILE A 26 5.90 7.34 -11.12
CA ILE A 26 5.36 5.99 -11.39
C ILE A 26 6.41 4.88 -11.17
N ASN A 27 7.61 5.25 -10.71
CA ASN A 27 8.63 4.28 -10.36
C ASN A 27 8.32 3.65 -9.00
N ASN A 28 7.82 2.41 -9.03
CA ASN A 28 7.51 1.62 -7.83
C ASN A 28 8.75 1.25 -6.98
N LEU A 29 9.97 1.52 -7.47
CA LEU A 29 11.22 1.39 -6.71
C LEU A 29 11.69 2.72 -6.10
N CYS A 30 10.98 3.81 -6.35
CA CYS A 30 11.30 5.10 -5.73
C CYS A 30 11.20 4.98 -4.20
N PRO A 31 12.23 5.39 -3.43
CA PRO A 31 12.21 5.32 -1.96
C PRO A 31 10.97 5.99 -1.34
N ALA A 32 10.52 7.12 -1.90
CA ALA A 32 9.32 7.80 -1.43
C ALA A 32 8.03 7.01 -1.71
N GLN A 33 7.95 6.30 -2.84
CA GLN A 33 6.81 5.42 -3.16
C GLN A 33 6.79 4.19 -2.24
N ILE A 34 7.95 3.60 -1.98
CA ILE A 34 8.08 2.47 -1.03
C ILE A 34 7.62 2.90 0.36
N LYS A 35 8.17 4.00 0.89
CA LYS A 35 7.80 4.54 2.21
C LYS A 35 6.31 4.87 2.30
N GLY A 36 5.78 5.61 1.32
CA GLY A 36 4.36 5.97 1.27
C GLY A 36 3.42 4.76 1.16
N SER A 37 3.78 3.74 0.38
CA SER A 37 2.96 2.52 0.28
C SER A 37 2.94 1.71 1.58
N ILE A 38 4.07 1.59 2.27
CA ILE A 38 4.16 0.91 3.57
C ILE A 38 3.39 1.68 4.64
N GLU A 39 3.53 3.01 4.69
CA GLU A 39 2.78 3.87 5.62
C GLU A 39 1.27 3.77 5.40
N HIS A 40 0.83 3.84 4.15
CA HIS A 40 -0.59 3.68 3.80
C HIS A 40 -1.11 2.31 4.22
N PHE A 41 -0.38 1.25 3.89
CA PHE A 41 -0.73 -0.12 4.25
C PHE A 41 -0.86 -0.29 5.77
N ALA A 42 0.10 0.23 6.54
CA ALA A 42 0.13 0.15 8.00
C ALA A 42 -0.89 1.07 8.69
N SER A 43 -1.45 2.06 7.99
CA SER A 43 -2.31 3.08 8.58
C SER A 43 -3.55 2.51 9.29
N ARG A 44 -4.09 3.27 10.26
CA ARG A 44 -5.31 2.92 11.01
C ARG A 44 -6.51 2.63 10.10
N GLY A 45 -6.59 3.31 8.96
CA GLY A 45 -7.67 3.14 7.98
C GLY A 45 -7.57 1.82 7.20
N ALA A 46 -6.37 1.26 7.12
CA ALA A 46 -5.99 0.08 6.35
C ALA A 46 -5.73 -1.12 7.29
N MET A 47 -4.49 -1.61 7.38
CA MET A 47 -4.15 -2.81 8.15
C MET A 47 -3.93 -2.53 9.63
N ASP A 48 -3.88 -1.25 10.05
CA ASP A 48 -3.90 -0.81 11.44
C ASP A 48 -2.78 -1.46 12.27
N ILE A 49 -1.56 -1.31 11.77
CA ILE A 49 -0.34 -1.87 12.36
C ILE A 49 0.27 -0.82 13.28
N GLU A 50 -0.19 -0.83 14.53
CA GLU A 50 0.35 0.05 15.56
C GLU A 50 1.86 -0.18 15.75
N GLY A 51 2.61 0.91 15.86
CA GLY A 51 4.08 0.88 15.97
C GLY A 51 4.82 0.96 14.63
N LEU A 52 4.13 0.90 13.50
CA LEU A 52 4.71 1.07 12.15
C LEU A 52 4.28 2.41 11.51
N GLY A 53 4.54 3.52 12.19
CA GLY A 53 4.30 4.88 11.68
C GLY A 53 5.48 5.44 10.86
N GLU A 54 5.29 6.62 10.27
CA GLU A 54 6.24 7.30 9.35
C GLU A 54 7.72 7.21 9.79
N SER A 55 8.05 7.57 11.03
CA SER A 55 9.44 7.52 11.52
C SER A 55 10.05 6.11 11.46
N ILE A 56 9.27 5.10 11.86
CA ILE A 56 9.72 3.70 11.88
C ILE A 56 9.77 3.13 10.46
N VAL A 57 8.79 3.47 9.61
CA VAL A 57 8.82 3.09 8.19
C VAL A 57 10.06 3.66 7.51
N ASN A 58 10.33 4.95 7.71
CA ASN A 58 11.54 5.60 7.21
C ASN A 58 12.80 4.85 7.65
N GLN A 59 12.95 4.62 8.96
CA GLN A 59 14.10 3.92 9.51
C GLN A 59 14.24 2.50 8.94
N PHE A 60 13.15 1.74 8.84
CA PHE A 60 13.19 0.35 8.37
C PHE A 60 13.48 0.26 6.87
N VAL A 61 12.96 1.19 6.07
CA VAL A 61 13.30 1.26 4.64
C VAL A 61 14.75 1.67 4.46
N ASP A 62 15.23 2.66 5.20
CA ASP A 62 16.61 3.16 5.11
C ASP A 62 17.64 2.09 5.57
N LEU A 63 17.28 1.25 6.54
CA LEU A 63 18.05 0.07 6.96
C LEU A 63 17.90 -1.13 6.00
N GLY A 64 17.05 -1.03 4.97
CA GLY A 64 16.79 -2.13 4.02
C GLY A 64 16.00 -3.30 4.60
N LEU A 65 15.36 -3.11 5.76
CA LEU A 65 14.51 -4.11 6.41
C LEU A 65 13.19 -4.30 5.68
N LEU A 66 12.65 -3.22 5.10
CA LEU A 66 11.43 -3.20 4.30
C LEU A 66 11.73 -2.65 2.90
N LYS A 67 11.33 -3.38 1.86
CA LYS A 67 11.37 -2.96 0.46
C LYS A 67 9.98 -2.85 -0.16
N SER A 68 8.98 -3.42 0.52
CA SER A 68 7.56 -3.38 0.18
C SER A 68 6.72 -3.62 1.44
N TYR A 69 5.41 -3.37 1.36
CA TYR A 69 4.48 -3.70 2.44
C TYR A 69 4.37 -5.21 2.72
N VAL A 70 4.76 -6.07 1.77
CA VAL A 70 4.78 -7.54 1.98
C VAL A 70 5.86 -7.93 2.99
N ASP A 71 6.99 -7.22 3.00
CA ASP A 71 8.12 -7.50 3.90
C ASP A 71 7.75 -7.28 5.38
N ILE A 72 6.69 -6.53 5.67
CA ILE A 72 6.17 -6.31 7.03
C ILE A 72 5.95 -7.65 7.74
N TYR A 73 5.36 -8.62 7.05
CA TYR A 73 5.06 -9.92 7.62
C TYR A 73 6.31 -10.81 7.79
N SER A 74 7.42 -10.46 7.13
CA SER A 74 8.71 -11.13 7.30
C SER A 74 9.52 -10.59 8.49
N LEU A 75 9.11 -9.47 9.09
CA LEU A 75 9.79 -8.88 10.26
C LEU A 75 9.81 -9.81 11.49
N PHE A 76 8.89 -10.77 11.57
CA PHE A 76 8.87 -11.78 12.62
C PHE A 76 10.19 -12.57 12.67
N ASN A 77 10.78 -12.85 11.51
CA ASN A 77 12.06 -13.57 11.39
C ASN A 77 13.27 -12.69 11.74
N LYS A 78 13.07 -11.39 11.96
CA LYS A 78 14.12 -10.40 12.24
C LYS A 78 14.04 -9.84 13.66
N ARG A 79 13.32 -10.51 14.57
CA ARG A 79 13.09 -10.02 15.94
C ARG A 79 14.36 -9.55 16.64
N GLU A 80 15.43 -10.35 16.61
CA GLU A 80 16.70 -10.01 17.28
C GLU A 80 17.36 -8.78 16.66
N GLU A 81 17.34 -8.66 15.32
CA GLU A 81 17.84 -7.49 14.60
C GLU A 81 17.04 -6.24 15.00
N LEU A 82 15.71 -6.35 15.08
CA LEU A 82 14.84 -5.24 15.49
C LEU A 82 15.11 -4.74 16.91
N ILE A 83 15.38 -5.64 17.86
CA ILE A 83 15.70 -5.28 19.25
C ILE A 83 17.02 -4.50 19.34
N ASN A 84 17.95 -4.75 18.42
CA ASN A 84 19.26 -4.10 18.38
C ASN A 84 19.25 -2.74 17.67
N ILE A 85 18.12 -2.32 17.09
CA ILE A 85 17.98 -0.99 16.47
C ILE A 85 17.98 0.08 17.55
N GLU A 86 18.77 1.13 17.37
CA GLU A 86 18.86 2.25 18.31
C GLU A 86 17.46 2.81 18.59
N ARG A 87 17.10 2.92 19.88
CA ARG A 87 15.81 3.43 20.39
C ARG A 87 14.59 2.54 20.10
N PHE A 88 14.80 1.32 19.60
CA PHE A 88 13.72 0.35 19.36
C PHE A 88 13.73 -0.74 20.45
N GLY A 89 13.25 -0.38 21.64
CA GLY A 89 13.29 -1.28 22.80
C GLY A 89 12.47 -2.56 22.62
N GLU A 90 12.83 -3.61 23.36
CA GLU A 90 12.22 -4.95 23.26
C GLU A 90 10.69 -4.95 23.35
N LYS A 91 10.13 -4.13 24.26
CA LYS A 91 8.68 -3.98 24.41
C LYS A 91 8.02 -3.44 23.13
N SER A 92 8.66 -2.47 22.46
CA SER A 92 8.17 -1.90 21.20
C SER A 92 8.19 -2.93 20.08
N VAL A 93 9.24 -3.75 20.00
CA VAL A 93 9.34 -4.86 19.04
C VAL A 93 8.21 -5.86 19.26
N ILE A 94 7.97 -6.28 20.51
CA ILE A 94 6.89 -7.22 20.84
C ILE A 94 5.53 -6.63 20.45
N ASN A 95 5.28 -5.37 20.76
CA ASN A 95 4.03 -4.70 20.40
C ASN A 95 3.83 -4.63 18.88
N LEU A 96 4.87 -4.26 18.13
CA LEU A 96 4.84 -4.21 16.67
C LEU A 96 4.54 -5.59 16.09
N LEU A 97 5.26 -6.63 16.50
CA LEU A 97 5.06 -7.99 15.98
C LEU A 97 3.65 -8.51 16.30
N ASN A 98 3.11 -8.19 17.48
CA ASN A 98 1.73 -8.52 17.83
C ASN A 98 0.71 -7.76 16.96
N ALA A 99 0.97 -6.48 16.64
CA ALA A 99 0.10 -5.69 15.75
C ALA A 99 0.12 -6.24 14.32
N ILE A 100 1.29 -6.65 13.82
CA ILE A 100 1.45 -7.31 12.52
C ILE A 100 0.64 -8.60 12.49
N GLU A 101 0.73 -9.44 13.52
CA GLU A 101 -0.03 -10.70 13.57
C GLU A 101 -1.54 -10.44 13.54
N LYS A 102 -2.04 -9.52 14.38
CA LYS A 102 -3.45 -9.13 14.40
C LYS A 102 -3.95 -8.55 13.08
N SER A 103 -3.07 -7.91 12.31
CA SER A 103 -3.46 -7.31 11.03
C SER A 103 -3.86 -8.35 9.97
N LYS A 104 -3.43 -9.61 10.13
CA LYS A 104 -3.79 -10.70 9.21
C LYS A 104 -5.28 -11.03 9.22
N ASP A 105 -5.98 -10.72 10.31
CA ASP A 105 -7.41 -10.95 10.48
C ASP A 105 -8.29 -9.79 9.98
N LYS A 106 -7.70 -8.78 9.32
CA LYS A 106 -8.48 -7.65 8.79
C LYS A 106 -9.39 -8.10 7.64
N PRO A 107 -10.60 -7.54 7.55
CA PRO A 107 -11.57 -7.94 6.54
C PRO A 107 -11.13 -7.50 5.14
N PHE A 108 -11.71 -8.13 4.11
CA PHE A 108 -11.27 -7.96 2.73
C PHE A 108 -11.27 -6.50 2.25
N GLU A 109 -12.24 -5.67 2.66
CA GLU A 109 -12.27 -4.26 2.30
C GLU A 109 -11.08 -3.45 2.84
N LYS A 110 -10.52 -3.87 3.98
CA LYS A 110 -9.34 -3.24 4.55
C LYS A 110 -8.09 -3.59 3.76
N ILE A 111 -7.99 -4.85 3.33
CA ILE A 111 -6.91 -5.31 2.46
C ILE A 111 -6.97 -4.56 1.13
N LEU A 112 -8.13 -4.50 0.47
CA LEU A 112 -8.29 -3.77 -0.80
C LEU A 112 -7.92 -2.29 -0.68
N PHE A 113 -8.30 -1.64 0.42
CA PHE A 113 -7.89 -0.27 0.67
C PHE A 113 -6.38 -0.17 0.89
N ALA A 114 -5.79 -1.09 1.66
CA ALA A 114 -4.36 -1.12 1.98
C ALA A 114 -3.46 -1.29 0.75
N LEU A 115 -3.94 -1.98 -0.30
CA LEU A 115 -3.21 -2.15 -1.56
C LEU A 115 -2.93 -0.82 -2.29
N GLY A 116 -3.62 0.26 -1.93
CA GLY A 116 -3.35 1.59 -2.49
C GLY A 116 -3.69 1.71 -3.98
N ILE A 117 -4.66 0.92 -4.46
CA ILE A 117 -5.12 0.97 -5.85
C ILE A 117 -5.67 2.36 -6.15
N ARG A 118 -5.24 2.95 -7.27
CA ARG A 118 -5.66 4.29 -7.68
C ARG A 118 -7.20 4.39 -7.77
N PHE A 119 -7.75 5.47 -7.24
CA PHE A 119 -9.21 5.74 -7.10
C PHE A 119 -9.97 4.79 -6.15
N VAL A 120 -9.32 3.80 -5.55
CA VAL A 120 -9.94 2.87 -4.59
C VAL A 120 -9.76 3.39 -3.17
N GLY A 121 -10.62 4.33 -2.78
CA GLY A 121 -10.74 4.76 -1.38
C GLY A 121 -11.51 3.74 -0.53
N THR A 122 -11.63 4.00 0.78
CA THR A 122 -12.33 3.11 1.73
C THR A 122 -13.76 2.75 1.31
N GLY A 123 -14.52 3.73 0.79
CA GLY A 123 -15.88 3.51 0.31
C GLY A 123 -15.96 2.62 -0.94
N VAL A 124 -15.00 2.78 -1.87
CA VAL A 124 -14.89 1.95 -3.07
C VAL A 124 -14.46 0.53 -2.70
N ALA A 125 -13.42 0.41 -1.88
CA ALA A 125 -12.92 -0.87 -1.38
C ALA A 125 -14.03 -1.69 -0.70
N LYS A 126 -14.87 -1.05 0.13
CA LYS A 126 -16.01 -1.70 0.78
C LYS A 126 -17.05 -2.22 -0.22
N LYS A 127 -17.36 -1.45 -1.27
CA LYS A 127 -18.33 -1.89 -2.29
C LYS A 127 -17.79 -3.05 -3.12
N LEU A 128 -16.54 -2.97 -3.55
CA LEU A 128 -15.88 -4.05 -4.27
C LEU A 128 -15.79 -5.32 -3.40
N ALA A 129 -15.38 -5.19 -2.14
CA ALA A 129 -15.32 -6.32 -1.23
C ALA A 129 -16.69 -6.97 -0.99
N ASN A 130 -17.74 -6.16 -0.80
CA ASN A 130 -19.10 -6.67 -0.63
C ASN A 130 -19.65 -7.36 -1.88
N HIS A 131 -19.28 -6.89 -3.07
CA HIS A 131 -19.78 -7.44 -4.33
C HIS A 131 -19.04 -8.72 -4.74
N PHE A 132 -17.72 -8.74 -4.63
CA PHE A 132 -16.88 -9.84 -5.08
C PHE A 132 -16.54 -10.86 -3.98
N GLU A 133 -16.77 -10.51 -2.71
CA GLU A 133 -16.59 -11.35 -1.51
C GLU A 133 -15.14 -11.72 -1.16
N ASN A 134 -14.29 -11.95 -2.16
CA ASN A 134 -12.88 -12.31 -2.00
C ASN A 134 -12.01 -11.79 -3.14
N ILE A 135 -10.68 -11.88 -2.95
CA ILE A 135 -9.69 -11.32 -3.87
C ILE A 135 -9.66 -12.05 -5.21
N GLU A 136 -9.87 -13.37 -5.22
CA GLU A 136 -9.82 -14.18 -6.45
C GLU A 136 -10.95 -13.80 -7.40
N ASN A 137 -12.16 -13.64 -6.87
CA ASN A 137 -13.31 -13.18 -7.64
C ASN A 137 -13.05 -11.80 -8.27
N LEU A 138 -12.48 -10.86 -7.52
CA LEU A 138 -12.17 -9.52 -8.03
C LEU A 138 -11.07 -9.56 -9.11
N ILE A 139 -10.02 -10.38 -8.92
CA ILE A 139 -8.94 -10.53 -9.90
C ILE A 139 -9.47 -11.07 -11.22
N ASN A 140 -10.34 -12.08 -11.15
CA ASN A 140 -10.90 -12.76 -12.32
C ASN A 140 -12.01 -11.98 -13.02
N ALA A 141 -12.64 -11.01 -12.34
CA ALA A 141 -13.68 -10.17 -12.92
C ALA A 141 -13.17 -9.37 -14.12
N THR A 142 -14.04 -9.17 -15.10
CA THR A 142 -13.84 -8.30 -16.26
C THR A 142 -13.99 -6.82 -15.87
N PRO A 143 -13.45 -5.87 -16.67
CA PRO A 143 -13.70 -4.45 -16.45
C PRO A 143 -15.19 -4.11 -16.35
N ASP A 144 -16.02 -4.67 -17.23
CA ASP A 144 -17.47 -4.43 -17.28
C ASP A 144 -18.19 -4.93 -16.01
N GLU A 145 -17.77 -6.08 -15.46
CA GLU A 145 -18.31 -6.59 -14.19
C GLU A 145 -17.94 -5.69 -13.01
N ILE A 146 -16.73 -5.12 -13.00
CA ILE A 146 -16.31 -4.18 -11.96
C ILE A 146 -17.06 -2.85 -12.09
N GLU A 147 -17.28 -2.36 -13.32
CA GLU A 147 -18.06 -1.14 -13.59
C GLU A 147 -19.55 -1.31 -13.25
N ALA A 148 -20.09 -2.53 -13.36
CA ALA A 148 -21.49 -2.81 -12.99
C ALA A 148 -21.77 -2.66 -11.48
N VAL A 149 -20.73 -2.59 -10.64
CA VAL A 149 -20.91 -2.37 -9.20
C VAL A 149 -21.43 -0.94 -8.95
N PRO A 150 -22.49 -0.75 -8.14
CA PRO A 150 -23.05 0.57 -7.89
C PRO A 150 -22.01 1.59 -7.43
N GLU A 151 -22.02 2.77 -8.02
CA GLU A 151 -21.07 3.87 -7.76
C GLU A 151 -19.60 3.57 -8.11
N ILE A 152 -19.35 2.51 -8.88
CA ILE A 152 -18.06 2.22 -9.51
C ILE A 152 -18.14 2.65 -10.97
N GLY A 153 -17.26 3.57 -11.37
CA GLY A 153 -17.18 4.05 -12.75
C GLY A 153 -16.01 3.42 -13.53
N PRO A 154 -15.93 3.70 -14.85
CA PRO A 154 -14.93 3.10 -15.73
C PRO A 154 -13.49 3.35 -15.30
N ARG A 155 -13.18 4.55 -14.76
CA ARG A 155 -11.83 4.89 -14.26
C ARG A 155 -11.38 4.01 -13.10
N ILE A 156 -12.31 3.64 -12.21
CA ILE A 156 -12.02 2.75 -11.07
C ILE A 156 -11.83 1.33 -11.59
N ALA A 157 -12.73 0.85 -12.46
CA ALA A 157 -12.65 -0.48 -13.05
C ALA A 157 -11.32 -0.69 -13.78
N GLU A 158 -10.93 0.26 -14.63
CA GLU A 158 -9.64 0.26 -15.33
C GLU A 158 -8.47 0.24 -14.33
N SER A 159 -8.51 1.07 -13.29
CA SER A 159 -7.42 1.14 -12.29
C SER A 159 -7.25 -0.16 -11.52
N VAL A 160 -8.36 -0.82 -11.14
CA VAL A 160 -8.34 -2.14 -10.49
C VAL A 160 -7.76 -3.20 -11.42
N LYS A 161 -8.22 -3.27 -12.67
CA LYS A 161 -7.69 -4.26 -13.63
C LYS A 161 -6.24 -4.01 -13.97
N LYS A 162 -5.84 -2.75 -14.17
CA LYS A 162 -4.44 -2.38 -14.41
C LYS A 162 -3.56 -2.79 -13.23
N PHE A 163 -4.03 -2.62 -11.99
CA PHE A 163 -3.29 -3.03 -10.81
C PHE A 163 -3.02 -4.55 -10.80
N PHE A 164 -4.04 -5.38 -10.98
CA PHE A 164 -3.90 -6.84 -10.95
C PHE A 164 -3.26 -7.45 -12.21
N ASN A 165 -3.20 -6.72 -13.32
CA ASN A 165 -2.48 -7.16 -14.52
C ASN A 165 -0.96 -6.98 -14.44
N ILE A 166 -0.44 -6.31 -13.41
CA ILE A 166 1.01 -6.17 -13.18
C ILE A 166 1.46 -7.38 -12.36
N PRO A 167 2.30 -8.29 -12.89
CA PRO A 167 2.66 -9.54 -12.20
C PRO A 167 3.37 -9.38 -10.84
N LYS A 168 3.87 -8.18 -10.55
CA LYS A 168 4.56 -7.87 -9.29
C LYS A 168 3.58 -7.52 -8.15
N ASN A 169 2.34 -7.17 -8.48
CA ASN A 169 1.33 -6.73 -7.52
C ASN A 169 0.52 -7.90 -6.94
#